data_AF-A0A397BWX8-F1
#
_entry.id   AF-A0A397BWX8-F1
#
_cell.length_a   1.000
_cell.length_b   1.000
_cell.length_c   1.000
_cell.angle_alpha   90.00
_cell.angle_beta   90.00
_cell.angle_gamma   90.00
#
_symmetry.space_group_name_H-M   'P 1'
#
loop_
_entity.id
_entity.type
_entity.pdbx_description
1 polymer ?
#
loop_
_entity_poly.entity_id
_entity_poly.type
_entity_poly.pdbx_seq_one_letter_code
_entity_poly.pdbx_strand_id
1 'polypeptide(L)'
;MASHSPDVHHEANSLMRNAEMRSDIDLEAAAALAQDTPLWVDAVTDVNIHVARVKDLMDKLTKIRTKRLMVRFDDSETDHEREIESITADITAEFRKAEDILKRKMNGKDGVTDADAKTRQNVQRALATQLQTLSGEFRKA
;
A
#
# COMPACT_ATOMS: atom_id res chain seq x y z
N MET A 1 12.05 60.73 30.36
CA MET A 1 11.31 60.38 29.12
C MET A 1 12.33 59.81 28.14
N ALA A 2 12.35 58.50 27.95
CA ALA A 2 13.12 57.87 26.87
C ALA A 2 12.33 56.65 26.40
N SER A 3 11.33 56.90 25.56
CA SER A 3 10.58 55.89 24.83
C SER A 3 11.47 55.37 23.70
N HIS A 4 12.24 54.32 23.98
CA HIS A 4 12.95 53.56 22.96
C HIS A 4 11.95 52.61 22.29
N SER A 5 11.43 53.00 21.12
CA SER A 5 10.62 52.11 20.29
C SER A 5 11.48 50.94 19.81
N PRO A 6 11.07 49.69 20.05
CA PRO A 6 11.78 48.54 19.49
C PRO A 6 11.61 48.54 17.96
N ASP A 7 12.74 48.34 17.27
CA ASP A 7 12.84 48.30 15.80
C ASP A 7 12.12 47.05 15.25
N VAL A 8 10.84 47.24 14.91
CA VAL A 8 9.94 46.22 14.35
C VAL A 8 10.45 45.60 13.04
N HIS A 9 11.34 46.27 12.30
CA HIS A 9 11.88 45.73 11.05
C HIS A 9 12.96 44.68 11.29
N HIS A 10 13.77 44.85 12.34
CA HIS A 10 14.77 43.84 12.71
C HIS A 10 14.09 42.59 13.31
N GLU A 11 13.02 42.76 14.08
CA GLU A 11 12.29 41.66 14.69
C GLU A 11 11.53 40.83 13.64
N ALA A 12 10.88 41.48 12.67
CA ALA A 12 10.22 40.79 11.55
C ALA A 12 11.21 39.97 10.70
N ASN A 13 12.41 40.52 10.45
CA ASN A 13 13.45 39.83 9.69
C ASN A 13 14.05 38.65 10.48
N SER A 14 14.16 38.77 11.81
CA SER A 14 14.55 37.66 12.69
C SER A 14 13.48 36.57 12.78
N LEU A 15 12.19 36.93 12.77
CA LEU A 15 11.09 35.96 12.79
C LEU A 15 10.96 35.18 11.48
N MET A 16 11.13 35.83 10.33
CA MET A 16 11.19 35.15 9.04
C MET A 16 12.37 34.18 8.96
N ARG A 17 13.56 34.61 9.39
CA ARG A 17 14.77 33.76 9.38
C ARG A 17 14.65 32.56 10.30
N ASN A 18 13.99 32.70 11.45
CA ASN A 18 13.71 31.60 12.37
C ASN A 18 12.64 30.63 11.82
N ALA A 19 11.66 31.13 11.06
CA ALA A 19 10.62 30.31 10.43
C ALA A 19 11.19 29.49 9.26
N GLU A 20 12.01 30.11 8.41
CA GLU A 20 12.72 29.44 7.31
C GLU A 20 13.69 28.37 7.84
N MET A 21 14.45 28.67 8.90
CA MET A 21 15.35 27.70 9.51
C MET A 21 14.61 26.54 10.19
N ARG A 22 13.42 26.77 10.74
CA ARG A 22 12.56 25.69 11.27
C ARG A 22 12.04 24.77 10.17
N SER A 23 11.60 25.33 9.04
CA SER A 23 11.12 24.49 7.93
C SER A 23 12.23 23.63 7.32
N ASP A 24 13.47 24.13 7.26
CA ASP A 24 14.62 23.36 6.76
C ASP A 24 14.98 22.21 7.71
N ILE A 25 14.94 22.45 9.03
CA ILE A 25 15.17 21.43 10.06
C ILE A 25 14.07 20.36 10.02
N ASP A 26 12.81 20.75 9.86
CA ASP A 26 11.69 19.81 9.78
C ASP A 26 11.76 18.94 8.51
N LEU A 27 12.21 19.51 7.38
CA LEU A 27 12.38 18.78 6.13
C LEU A 27 13.55 17.79 6.20
N GLU A 28 14.68 18.17 6.79
CA GLU A 28 15.83 17.29 6.97
C GLU A 28 15.56 16.18 8.00
N ALA A 29 14.83 16.49 9.08
CA ALA A 29 14.36 15.49 10.03
C ALA A 29 13.39 14.48 9.39
N ALA A 30 12.46 14.95 8.54
CA ALA A 30 11.57 14.07 7.79
C ALA A 30 12.33 13.20 6.78
N ALA A 31 13.35 13.74 6.12
CA ALA A 31 14.21 12.99 5.20
C ALA A 31 15.07 11.93 5.91
N ALA A 32 15.59 12.24 7.11
CA ALA A 32 16.32 11.28 7.94
C ALA A 32 15.42 10.14 8.44
N LEU A 33 14.17 10.44 8.83
CA LEU A 33 13.19 9.40 9.18
C LEU A 33 12.78 8.53 7.99
N ALA A 34 12.77 9.09 6.77
CA ALA A 34 12.51 8.32 5.55
C ALA A 34 13.68 7.38 5.19
N GLN A 35 14.93 7.74 5.54
CA GLN A 35 16.12 6.89 5.32
C GLN A 35 16.14 5.63 6.21
N ASP A 36 15.42 5.63 7.34
CA ASP A 36 15.42 4.53 8.33
C ASP A 36 14.17 3.64 8.29
N THR A 37 13.29 3.79 7.29
CA THR A 37 12.11 2.94 7.18
C THR A 37 12.51 1.50 6.80
N PRO A 38 12.18 0.48 7.62
CA PRO A 38 12.57 -0.89 7.31
C PRO A 38 11.96 -1.37 5.99
N LEU A 39 12.73 -2.11 5.20
CA LEU A 39 12.29 -2.66 3.89
C LEU A 39 11.01 -3.52 3.97
N TRP A 40 10.73 -4.11 5.13
CA TRP A 40 9.50 -4.87 5.35
C TRP A 40 8.25 -3.98 5.36
N VAL A 41 8.37 -2.70 5.71
CA VAL A 41 7.25 -1.73 5.67
C VAL A 41 6.82 -1.48 4.23
N ASP A 42 7.77 -1.31 3.30
CA ASP A 42 7.46 -1.21 1.88
C ASP A 42 6.81 -2.49 1.34
N ALA A 43 7.26 -3.66 1.83
CA ALA A 43 6.65 -4.94 1.47
C ALA A 43 5.18 -5.04 1.87
N VAL A 44 4.80 -4.45 3.02
CA VAL A 44 3.40 -4.39 3.46
C VAL A 44 2.57 -3.56 2.48
N THR A 45 3.09 -2.40 2.07
CA THR A 45 2.44 -1.54 1.08
C THR A 45 2.25 -2.27 -0.24
N ASP A 46 3.32 -2.90 -0.75
CA ASP A 46 3.30 -3.65 -2.01
C ASP A 46 2.28 -4.80 -1.97
N VAL A 47 2.25 -5.59 -0.89
CA VAL A 47 1.28 -6.69 -0.73
C VAL A 47 -0.15 -6.14 -0.71
N ASN A 48 -0.39 -5.03 -0.01
CA ASN A 48 -1.72 -4.42 0.05
C ASN A 48 -2.21 -3.89 -1.30
N ILE A 49 -1.30 -3.40 -2.16
CA ILE A 49 -1.65 -3.02 -3.54
C ILE A 49 -2.16 -4.24 -4.32
N HIS A 50 -1.47 -5.37 -4.25
CA HIS A 50 -1.91 -6.61 -4.90
C HIS A 50 -3.24 -7.13 -4.33
N VAL A 51 -3.42 -7.05 -3.01
CA VAL A 51 -4.70 -7.41 -2.37
C VAL A 51 -5.85 -6.54 -2.88
N ALA A 52 -5.65 -5.23 -3.00
CA ALA A 52 -6.66 -4.32 -3.54
C ALA A 52 -6.98 -4.67 -5.00
N ARG A 53 -5.96 -4.99 -5.79
CA ARG A 53 -6.13 -5.40 -7.19
C ARG A 53 -6.90 -6.70 -7.34
N VAL A 54 -6.63 -7.70 -6.50
CA VAL A 54 -7.39 -8.96 -6.46
C VAL A 54 -8.87 -8.69 -6.20
N LYS A 55 -9.20 -7.84 -5.23
CA LYS A 55 -10.60 -7.50 -4.92
C LYS A 55 -11.33 -6.86 -6.11
N ASP A 56 -10.70 -5.89 -6.77
CA ASP A 56 -11.27 -5.25 -7.96
C ASP A 56 -11.50 -6.25 -9.11
N LEU A 57 -10.54 -7.15 -9.35
CA LEU A 57 -10.68 -8.20 -10.36
C LEU A 57 -11.78 -9.21 -10.01
N MET A 58 -11.92 -9.57 -8.73
CA MET A 58 -13.01 -10.45 -8.26
C MET A 58 -14.39 -9.82 -8.46
N ASP A 59 -14.52 -8.51 -8.19
CA ASP A 59 -15.76 -7.77 -8.47
C ASP A 59 -16.05 -7.74 -9.97
N LYS A 60 -15.03 -7.54 -10.82
CA LYS A 60 -15.17 -7.57 -12.28
C LYS A 60 -15.61 -8.96 -12.76
N LEU A 61 -14.98 -10.03 -12.24
CA LEU A 61 -15.31 -11.41 -12.54
C LEU A 61 -16.77 -11.71 -12.21
N THR A 62 -17.22 -11.31 -11.02
CA THR A 62 -18.61 -11.47 -10.57
C THR A 62 -19.58 -10.77 -11.52
N LYS A 63 -19.29 -9.53 -11.92
CA LYS A 63 -20.13 -8.78 -12.87
C LYS A 63 -20.26 -9.49 -14.22
N ILE A 64 -19.18 -10.04 -14.76
CA ILE A 64 -19.22 -10.74 -16.05
C ILE A 64 -19.98 -12.07 -15.93
N ARG A 65 -19.75 -12.82 -14.85
CA ARG A 65 -20.52 -14.04 -14.56
C ARG A 65 -22.02 -13.75 -14.46
N THR A 66 -22.41 -12.69 -13.74
CA THR A 66 -23.83 -12.27 -13.68
C THR A 66 -24.36 -11.84 -15.04
N LYS A 67 -23.59 -11.10 -15.85
CA LYS A 67 -23.99 -10.69 -17.20
C LYS A 67 -24.24 -11.89 -18.11
N ARG A 68 -23.41 -12.94 -18.02
CA ARG A 68 -23.59 -14.17 -18.79
C ARG A 68 -24.88 -14.91 -18.45
N LEU A 69 -25.33 -14.86 -17.18
CA LEU A 69 -26.59 -15.47 -16.76
C LEU A 69 -27.83 -14.75 -17.31
N MET A 70 -27.69 -13.55 -17.89
CA MET A 70 -28.81 -12.86 -18.51
C MET A 70 -29.10 -13.46 -19.89
N VAL A 71 -30.36 -13.83 -20.14
CA VAL A 71 -30.80 -14.35 -21.44
C VAL A 71 -30.62 -13.27 -22.50
N ARG A 72 -29.71 -13.51 -23.45
CA ARG A 72 -29.40 -12.63 -24.58
C ARG A 72 -29.41 -13.45 -25.87
N PHE A 73 -29.72 -12.79 -26.99
CA PHE A 73 -29.79 -13.39 -28.33
C PHE A 73 -28.56 -13.04 -29.20
N ASP A 74 -27.48 -12.55 -28.60
CA ASP A 74 -26.23 -12.20 -29.29
C ASP A 74 -25.14 -13.28 -29.07
N ASP A 75 -24.13 -13.34 -29.96
CA ASP A 75 -23.00 -14.29 -29.88
C ASP A 75 -21.96 -13.90 -28.80
N SER A 76 -22.33 -13.06 -27.82
CA SER A 76 -21.40 -12.52 -26.81
C SER A 76 -20.91 -13.55 -25.77
N GLU A 77 -21.49 -14.74 -25.74
CA GLU A 77 -21.08 -15.80 -24.80
C GLU A 77 -19.61 -16.20 -24.95
N THR A 78 -19.12 -16.31 -26.18
CA THR A 78 -17.73 -16.72 -26.44
C THR A 78 -16.72 -15.67 -25.97
N ASP A 79 -17.05 -14.39 -26.10
CA ASP A 79 -16.22 -13.29 -25.63
C ASP A 79 -16.24 -13.19 -24.10
N HIS A 80 -17.40 -13.40 -23.46
CA HIS A 80 -17.50 -13.44 -22.01
C HIS A 80 -16.70 -14.59 -21.39
N GLU A 81 -16.68 -15.78 -22.02
CA GLU A 81 -15.89 -16.91 -21.54
C GLU A 81 -14.38 -16.58 -21.58
N ARG A 82 -13.90 -16.03 -22.70
CA ARG A 82 -12.50 -15.58 -22.83
C ARG A 82 -12.15 -14.51 -21.79
N GLU A 83 -13.06 -13.57 -21.53
CA GLU A 83 -12.83 -12.53 -20.53
C GLU A 83 -12.78 -13.11 -19.10
N ILE A 84 -13.65 -14.08 -18.78
CA ILE A 84 -13.65 -14.82 -17.51
C ILE A 84 -12.31 -15.55 -17.31
N GLU A 85 -11.84 -16.28 -18.33
CA GLU A 85 -10.56 -17.00 -18.29
C GLU A 85 -9.39 -16.03 -18.05
N SER A 86 -9.35 -14.92 -18.80
CA SER A 86 -8.31 -13.90 -18.65
C SER A 86 -8.29 -13.31 -17.25
N ILE A 87 -9.45 -12.89 -16.72
CA ILE A 87 -9.51 -12.28 -15.38
C ILE A 87 -9.14 -13.31 -14.29
N THR A 88 -9.54 -14.56 -14.47
CA THR A 88 -9.18 -15.66 -13.54
C THR A 88 -7.67 -15.88 -13.50
N ALA A 89 -7.02 -15.84 -14.67
CA ALA A 89 -5.56 -15.92 -14.77
C ALA A 89 -4.88 -14.72 -14.11
N ASP A 90 -5.39 -13.50 -14.34
CA ASP A 90 -4.88 -12.27 -13.73
C ASP A 90 -4.97 -12.31 -12.20
N ILE A 91 -6.12 -12.71 -11.65
CA ILE A 91 -6.29 -12.88 -10.19
C ILE A 91 -5.24 -13.84 -9.62
N THR A 92 -5.05 -14.98 -10.30
CA THR A 92 -4.05 -15.98 -9.88
C THR A 92 -2.63 -15.41 -9.91
N ALA A 93 -2.30 -14.60 -10.92
CA ALA A 93 -1.00 -13.94 -11.02
C ALA A 93 -0.79 -12.92 -9.89
N GLU A 94 -1.81 -12.14 -9.54
CA GLU A 94 -1.73 -11.16 -8.45
C GLU A 94 -1.54 -11.83 -7.08
N PHE A 95 -2.22 -12.95 -6.81
CA PHE A 95 -1.95 -13.75 -5.60
C PHE A 95 -0.50 -14.23 -5.54
N ARG A 96 0.05 -14.74 -6.66
CA ARG A 96 1.44 -15.20 -6.71
C ARG A 96 2.43 -14.07 -6.45
N LYS A 97 2.20 -12.88 -7.03
CA LYS A 97 3.04 -11.70 -6.78
C LYS A 97 3.02 -11.29 -5.31
N ALA A 98 1.84 -11.24 -4.69
CA ALA A 98 1.70 -10.92 -3.27
C ALA A 98 2.43 -11.92 -2.37
N GLU A 99 2.26 -13.23 -2.63
CA GLU A 99 2.95 -14.28 -1.88
C GLU A 99 4.47 -14.22 -2.03
N ASP A 100 4.95 -13.94 -3.24
CA ASP A 100 6.36 -13.81 -3.56
C ASP A 100 7.01 -12.63 -2.82
N ILE A 101 6.34 -11.48 -2.78
CA ILE A 101 6.79 -10.31 -2.02
C ILE A 101 6.83 -10.66 -0.53
N LEU A 102 5.78 -11.29 -0.01
CA LEU A 102 5.72 -11.71 1.40
C LEU A 102 6.88 -12.66 1.75
N LYS A 103 7.21 -13.61 0.88
CA LYS A 103 8.32 -14.55 1.10
C LYS A 103 9.69 -13.89 1.01
N ARG A 104 9.89 -12.98 0.05
CA ARG A 104 11.21 -12.39 -0.21
C ARG A 104 11.54 -11.22 0.70
N LYS A 105 10.59 -10.30 0.90
CA LYS A 105 10.85 -9.03 1.60
C LYS A 105 10.55 -9.07 3.10
N MET A 106 9.70 -9.98 3.59
CA MET A 106 9.41 -10.08 5.04
C MET A 106 10.41 -10.95 5.82
N ASN A 107 11.22 -11.75 5.13
CA ASN A 107 12.19 -12.67 5.74
C ASN A 107 13.58 -12.01 5.99
N GLY A 108 13.71 -10.69 5.79
CA GLY A 108 14.94 -9.94 6.04
C GLY A 108 15.33 -9.87 7.52
N LYS A 109 16.59 -9.52 7.79
CA LYS A 109 17.11 -9.29 9.15
C LYS A 109 16.96 -7.83 9.60
N ASP A 110 16.20 -7.03 8.87
CA ASP A 110 16.15 -5.58 9.03
C ASP A 110 15.34 -5.23 10.29
N GLY A 111 16.01 -4.70 11.30
CA GLY A 111 15.46 -4.40 12.62
C GLY A 111 16.51 -4.62 13.70
N VAL A 112 17.00 -3.53 14.28
CA VAL A 112 18.10 -3.50 15.26
C VAL A 112 17.65 -4.07 16.63
N THR A 113 16.34 -4.31 16.84
CA THR A 113 15.75 -4.75 18.11
C THR A 113 14.85 -5.99 18.01
N ASP A 114 14.75 -6.76 19.10
CA ASP A 114 13.84 -7.92 19.23
C ASP A 114 12.34 -7.52 19.10
N ALA A 115 11.99 -6.29 19.45
CA ALA A 115 10.64 -5.76 19.33
C ALA A 115 10.24 -5.60 17.85
N ASP A 116 11.13 -5.06 17.03
CA ASP A 116 10.90 -4.90 15.59
C ASP A 116 10.74 -6.24 14.87
N ALA A 117 11.56 -7.22 15.25
CA ALA A 117 11.46 -8.58 14.72
C ALA A 117 10.10 -9.23 15.03
N LYS A 118 9.56 -9.03 16.24
CA LYS A 118 8.22 -9.50 16.62
C LYS A 118 7.12 -8.79 15.85
N THR A 119 7.21 -7.46 15.73
CA THR A 119 6.25 -6.66 14.95
C THR A 119 6.20 -7.16 13.51
N ARG A 120 7.36 -7.34 12.87
CA ARG A 120 7.46 -7.87 11.50
C ARG A 120 6.80 -9.25 11.37
N GLN A 121 7.07 -10.19 12.29
CA GLN A 121 6.44 -11.52 12.26
C GLN A 121 4.92 -11.45 12.40
N ASN A 122 4.42 -10.60 13.29
CA ASN A 122 2.97 -10.44 13.48
C ASN A 122 2.31 -9.87 12.22
N VAL A 123 2.92 -8.87 11.60
CA VAL A 123 2.44 -8.28 10.34
C VAL A 123 2.49 -9.31 9.20
N GLN A 124 3.57 -10.07 9.08
CA GLN A 124 3.70 -11.13 8.08
C GLN A 124 2.58 -12.17 8.22
N ARG A 125 2.29 -12.61 9.45
CA ARG A 125 1.20 -13.55 9.74
C ARG A 125 -0.16 -12.96 9.36
N ALA A 126 -0.42 -11.72 9.75
CA ALA A 126 -1.69 -11.04 9.42
C ALA A 126 -1.91 -10.96 7.90
N LEU A 127 -0.88 -10.54 7.14
CA LEU A 127 -0.95 -10.49 5.68
C LEU A 127 -1.14 -11.87 5.06
N ALA A 128 -0.43 -12.89 5.56
CA ALA A 128 -0.60 -14.26 5.09
C ALA A 128 -2.04 -14.75 5.30
N THR A 129 -2.62 -14.52 6.48
CA THR A 129 -4.00 -14.89 6.80
C THR A 129 -5.00 -14.14 5.93
N GLN A 130 -4.76 -12.85 5.66
CA GLN A 130 -5.58 -12.05 4.76
C GLN A 130 -5.56 -12.61 3.33
N LEU A 131 -4.38 -12.92 2.79
CA LEU A 131 -4.24 -13.52 1.46
C LEU A 131 -4.90 -14.90 1.37
N GLN A 132 -4.76 -15.73 2.41
CA GLN A 132 -5.40 -17.04 2.47
C GLN A 132 -6.92 -16.93 2.49
N THR A 133 -7.47 -16.01 3.30
CA THR A 133 -8.91 -15.74 3.36
C THR A 133 -9.44 -15.29 2.00
N LEU A 134 -8.77 -14.32 1.38
CA LEU A 134 -9.16 -13.80 0.07
C LEU A 134 -9.05 -14.86 -1.03
N SER A 135 -8.02 -15.72 -0.99
CA SER A 135 -7.91 -16.89 -1.88
C SER A 135 -9.06 -17.87 -1.68
N GLY A 136 -9.48 -18.08 -0.43
CA GLY A 136 -10.64 -18.91 -0.10
C GLY A 136 -11.96 -18.33 -0.61
N GLU A 137 -12.14 -17.02 -0.53
CA GLU A 137 -13.29 -16.31 -1.11
C GLU A 137 -13.30 -16.43 -2.63
N PHE A 138 -12.16 -16.20 -3.28
CA PHE A 138 -12.02 -16.33 -4.74
C PHE A 138 -12.40 -17.73 -5.26
N ARG A 139 -12.03 -18.79 -4.54
CA ARG A 139 -12.37 -20.17 -4.92
C ARG A 139 -13.86 -20.50 -4.78
N LYS A 140 -14.60 -19.73 -3.97
CA LYS A 140 -16.05 -19.92 -3.75
C LYS A 140 -16.89 -19.05 -4.68
N ALA A 141 -16.33 -17.93 -5.13
CA ALA A 141 -16.99 -16.96 -6.01
C ALA A 141 -17.21 -17.52 -7.42
#